data_AF-A0A0V0YJE7-F1
#
_entry.id   AF-A0A0V0YJE7-F1
#
_cell.length_a   1.000
_cell.length_b   1.000
_cell.length_c   1.000
_cell.angle_alpha   90.00
_cell.angle_beta   90.00
_cell.angle_gamma   90.00
#
_symmetry.space_group_name_H-M   'P 1'
#
loop_
_entity.id
_entity.type
_entity.pdbx_description
1 polymer ?
#
loop_
_entity_poly.entity_id
_entity_poly.type
_entity_poly.pdbx_seq_one_letter_code
_entity_poly.pdbx_strand_id
1 'polypeptide(L)'
;MSFFICAFVCFCVYFLLMLIVHYRRHLRHRRTNPTVSTCVVLGSGGHTMEILRLVQSLDKSKYNPMHFIIADTDSSSVEKVKPMLKENYVSFSTIRRCREVKQSIINVILPTLVATGQSLVQIWRTKPELLLCNGPGTCLPVCFAALFVNLLFGRTCCIVYVESVCRVTRLSLTCKILYYFHIADHVLVQWPELAAFGRNAYFKNKSIGEIKKLLGYRMLPQTMKEQNEMPMPEDLLNLENFNYPLEFDSRKHWPKCEKVIGFIKDQANCGSCWAVSSASVMSDRTCIATDGQFTKLLSDTELLSCCRACGYGCDGGYPQKTFKYWVYSGMPTGGPYGSNDTCKPYPIPPCNHCSEAKTPKCSKSCISTYPLSLKEDRHYGSTYYQFWLGERSMMKDIFIYGPIVAGMSVYEDFLHYKEGKINCN
;
A
#
# COMPACT_ATOMS: atom_id res chain seq x y z
N MET A 1 15.61 -18.55 -33.27
CA MET A 1 15.52 -17.06 -33.15
C MET A 1 14.08 -16.57 -33.27
N SER A 2 13.32 -16.99 -34.30
CA SER A 2 11.94 -16.52 -34.54
C SER A 2 10.94 -16.81 -33.40
N PHE A 3 11.04 -17.95 -32.71
CA PHE A 3 10.19 -18.25 -31.55
C PHE A 3 10.40 -17.26 -30.40
N PHE A 4 11.66 -16.93 -30.09
CA PHE A 4 12.00 -15.99 -29.01
C PHE A 4 11.55 -14.55 -29.35
N ILE A 5 11.66 -14.15 -30.61
CA ILE A 5 11.17 -12.85 -31.08
C ILE A 5 9.65 -12.80 -30.99
N CYS A 6 8.92 -13.81 -31.46
CA CYS A 6 7.46 -13.87 -31.33
C CYS A 6 7.02 -13.87 -29.86
N ALA A 7 7.69 -14.64 -28.99
CA ALA A 7 7.39 -14.67 -27.57
C ALA A 7 7.63 -13.30 -26.90
N PHE A 8 8.73 -12.62 -27.25
CA PHE A 8 9.04 -11.28 -26.75
C PHE A 8 8.02 -10.24 -27.21
N VAL A 9 7.63 -10.25 -28.50
CA VAL A 9 6.61 -9.35 -29.03
C VAL A 9 5.25 -9.60 -28.36
N CYS A 10 4.83 -10.86 -28.22
CA CYS A 10 3.61 -11.21 -27.49
C CYS A 10 3.65 -10.73 -26.04
N PHE A 11 4.80 -10.86 -25.37
CA PHE A 11 4.99 -10.36 -24.01
C PHE A 11 4.89 -8.84 -23.93
N CYS A 12 5.55 -8.10 -24.82
CA CYS A 12 5.47 -6.63 -24.86
C CYS A 12 4.04 -6.13 -25.16
N VAL A 13 3.35 -6.76 -26.11
CA VAL A 13 1.94 -6.44 -26.43
C VAL A 13 1.05 -6.71 -25.22
N TYR A 14 1.19 -7.88 -24.60
CA TYR A 14 0.45 -8.21 -23.39
C TYR A 14 0.74 -7.22 -22.25
N PHE A 15 1.99 -6.86 -22.02
CA PHE A 15 2.39 -5.89 -21.00
C PHE A 15 1.76 -4.51 -21.25
N LEU A 16 1.83 -4.01 -22.49
CA LEU A 16 1.20 -2.75 -22.88
C LEU A 16 -0.32 -2.77 -22.67
N LEU A 17 -0.98 -3.87 -23.04
CA LEU A 17 -2.41 -4.07 -22.86
C LEU A 17 -2.79 -4.05 -21.37
N MET A 18 -2.00 -4.69 -20.51
CA MET A 18 -2.21 -4.68 -19.06
C MET A 18 -2.00 -3.28 -18.47
N LEU A 19 -1.00 -2.52 -18.94
CA LEU A 19 -0.80 -1.13 -18.54
C LEU A 19 -2.01 -0.26 -18.91
N ILE A 20 -2.59 -0.45 -20.10
CA ILE A 20 -3.80 0.28 -20.52
C ILE A 20 -4.99 -0.05 -19.61
N VAL A 21 -5.19 -1.32 -19.27
CA VAL A 21 -6.26 -1.74 -18.34
C VAL A 21 -6.04 -1.11 -16.97
N HIS A 22 -4.81 -1.17 -16.45
CA HIS A 22 -4.46 -0.60 -15.15
C HIS A 22 -4.69 0.92 -15.12
N TYR A 23 -4.26 1.63 -16.18
CA TYR A 23 -4.48 3.07 -16.31
C TYR A 23 -5.97 3.44 -16.40
N ARG A 24 -6.77 2.69 -17.18
CA ARG A 24 -8.24 2.90 -17.27
C ARG A 24 -8.94 2.64 -15.94
N ARG A 25 -8.51 1.61 -15.19
CA ARG A 25 -9.01 1.33 -13.84
C ARG A 25 -8.74 2.50 -12.89
N HIS A 26 -7.52 3.05 -12.92
CA HIS A 26 -7.15 4.21 -12.11
C HIS A 26 -8.06 5.42 -12.35
N LEU A 27 -8.39 5.73 -13.61
CA LEU A 27 -9.26 6.88 -13.94
C LEU A 27 -10.69 6.74 -13.38
N ARG A 28 -11.21 5.53 -13.16
CA ARG A 28 -12.59 5.32 -12.69
C ARG A 28 -12.76 5.47 -11.17
N HIS A 29 -11.69 5.39 -10.36
CA HIS A 29 -11.78 5.57 -8.91
C HIS A 29 -12.37 6.94 -8.47
N ARG A 30 -12.63 7.86 -9.41
CA ARG A 30 -13.36 9.11 -9.22
C ARG A 30 -14.91 9.01 -9.29
N ARG A 31 -15.50 7.85 -9.55
CA ARG A 31 -16.98 7.71 -9.59
C ARG A 31 -17.56 7.39 -8.20
N THR A 32 -18.36 8.31 -7.68
CA THR A 32 -19.19 8.18 -6.48
C THR A 32 -20.53 7.50 -6.80
N ASN A 33 -20.50 6.26 -7.28
CA ASN A 33 -21.74 5.49 -7.35
C ASN A 33 -22.08 4.96 -5.95
N PRO A 34 -23.34 5.05 -5.50
CA PRO A 34 -23.74 4.55 -4.18
C PRO A 34 -23.73 3.02 -4.11
N THR A 35 -23.83 2.35 -5.26
CA THR A 35 -23.87 0.89 -5.36
C THR A 35 -22.86 0.34 -6.37
N VAL A 36 -22.48 -0.92 -6.21
CA VAL A 36 -21.48 -1.65 -7.00
C VAL A 36 -22.12 -2.92 -7.55
N SER A 37 -22.31 -2.98 -8.87
CA SER A 37 -22.81 -4.19 -9.52
C SER A 37 -21.81 -5.35 -9.35
N THR A 38 -22.25 -6.42 -8.71
CA THR A 38 -21.36 -7.49 -8.24
C THR A 38 -21.71 -8.82 -8.90
N CYS A 39 -20.73 -9.47 -9.51
CA CYS A 39 -20.85 -10.83 -10.04
C CYS A 39 -20.04 -11.79 -9.17
N VAL A 40 -20.62 -12.94 -8.83
CA VAL A 40 -20.02 -13.93 -7.95
C VAL A 40 -19.96 -15.28 -8.66
N VAL A 41 -18.77 -15.86 -8.78
CA VAL A 41 -18.60 -17.18 -9.39
C VAL A 41 -18.65 -18.25 -8.31
N LEU A 42 -19.65 -19.12 -8.36
CA LEU A 42 -19.78 -20.22 -7.44
C LEU A 42 -18.97 -21.42 -7.92
N GLY A 43 -18.03 -21.86 -7.09
CA GLY A 43 -17.39 -23.17 -7.23
C GLY A 43 -18.32 -24.31 -6.80
N SER A 44 -17.79 -25.53 -6.81
CA SER A 44 -18.51 -26.74 -6.39
C SER A 44 -18.25 -27.12 -4.93
N GLY A 45 -19.28 -27.59 -4.23
CA GLY A 45 -19.16 -28.19 -2.90
C GLY A 45 -18.72 -27.19 -1.83
N GLY A 46 -17.48 -27.36 -1.33
CA GLY A 46 -16.91 -26.52 -0.27
C GLY A 46 -16.66 -25.07 -0.71
N HIS A 47 -16.20 -24.86 -1.95
CA HIS A 47 -15.97 -23.53 -2.51
C HIS A 47 -17.24 -22.67 -2.56
N THR A 48 -18.38 -23.29 -2.88
CA THR A 48 -19.70 -22.63 -2.83
C THR A 48 -19.99 -22.09 -1.43
N MET A 49 -19.69 -22.88 -0.39
CA MET A 49 -19.95 -22.48 0.99
C MET A 49 -19.04 -21.33 1.42
N GLU A 50 -17.75 -21.39 1.05
CA GLU A 50 -16.78 -20.34 1.35
C GLU A 50 -17.23 -18.99 0.78
N ILE A 51 -17.58 -18.94 -0.52
CA ILE A 51 -17.95 -17.69 -1.16
C ILE A 51 -19.33 -17.19 -0.73
N LEU A 52 -20.29 -18.07 -0.47
CA LEU A 52 -21.59 -17.65 0.05
C LEU A 52 -21.47 -17.05 1.45
N ARG A 53 -20.61 -17.59 2.31
CA ARG A 53 -20.34 -17.02 3.63
C ARG A 53 -19.72 -15.61 3.51
N LEU A 54 -18.81 -15.42 2.55
CA LEU A 54 -18.26 -14.10 2.25
C LEU A 54 -19.36 -13.14 1.76
N VAL A 55 -20.17 -13.56 0.80
CA VAL A 55 -21.28 -12.74 0.27
C VAL A 55 -22.30 -12.37 1.35
N GLN A 56 -22.60 -13.27 2.29
CA GLN A 56 -23.50 -12.98 3.42
C GLN A 56 -22.96 -11.88 4.36
N SER A 57 -21.64 -11.69 4.39
CA SER A 57 -20.99 -10.62 5.18
C SER A 57 -20.90 -9.28 4.44
N LEU A 58 -21.21 -9.25 3.13
CA LEU A 58 -21.20 -8.02 2.35
C LEU A 58 -22.44 -7.17 2.64
N ASP A 59 -22.24 -5.85 2.66
CA ASP A 59 -23.34 -4.89 2.75
C ASP A 59 -24.17 -4.91 1.46
N LYS A 60 -25.35 -5.50 1.53
CA LYS A 60 -26.27 -5.64 0.40
C LYS A 60 -26.76 -4.30 -0.16
N SER A 61 -26.74 -3.23 0.64
CA SER A 61 -27.12 -1.89 0.17
C SER A 61 -26.06 -1.29 -0.77
N LYS A 62 -24.79 -1.70 -0.59
CA LYS A 62 -23.66 -1.25 -1.41
C LYS A 62 -23.38 -2.20 -2.57
N TYR A 63 -23.46 -3.51 -2.38
CA TYR A 63 -23.09 -4.51 -3.41
C TYR A 63 -24.32 -5.06 -4.15
N ASN A 64 -25.02 -4.18 -4.87
CA ASN A 64 -26.17 -4.54 -5.71
C ASN A 64 -26.11 -3.83 -7.08
N PRO A 65 -26.73 -4.39 -8.14
CA PRO A 65 -27.35 -5.71 -8.19
C PRO A 65 -26.32 -6.85 -8.17
N MET A 66 -26.74 -8.05 -7.73
CA MET A 66 -25.88 -9.22 -7.58
C MET A 66 -26.21 -10.31 -8.61
N HIS A 67 -25.19 -10.87 -9.25
CA HIS A 67 -25.36 -11.94 -10.24
C HIS A 67 -24.45 -13.14 -9.97
N PHE A 68 -25.03 -14.32 -9.80
CA PHE A 68 -24.30 -15.57 -9.58
C PHE A 68 -24.03 -16.31 -10.89
N ILE A 69 -22.77 -16.70 -11.12
CA ILE A 69 -22.39 -17.62 -12.20
C ILE A 69 -22.11 -18.98 -11.59
N ILE A 70 -22.82 -20.01 -12.07
CA ILE A 70 -22.79 -21.35 -11.49
C ILE A 70 -22.40 -22.35 -12.58
N ALA A 71 -21.62 -23.39 -12.26
CA ALA A 71 -21.39 -24.48 -13.20
C ALA A 71 -22.68 -25.28 -13.43
N ASP A 72 -22.97 -25.63 -14.69
CA ASP A 72 -24.17 -26.37 -15.11
C ASP A 72 -24.38 -27.72 -14.40
N THR A 73 -23.31 -28.44 -14.10
CA THR A 73 -23.37 -29.71 -13.35
C THR A 73 -23.58 -29.56 -11.83
N ASP A 74 -23.74 -28.33 -11.32
CA ASP A 74 -23.67 -28.04 -9.89
C ASP A 74 -25.04 -27.70 -9.27
N SER A 75 -25.99 -28.62 -9.42
CA SER A 75 -27.36 -28.47 -8.91
C SER A 75 -27.40 -28.17 -7.41
N SER A 76 -26.44 -28.70 -6.63
CA SER A 76 -26.33 -28.46 -5.20
C SER A 76 -26.05 -26.99 -4.85
N SER A 77 -25.32 -26.28 -5.70
CA SER A 77 -24.99 -24.87 -5.52
C SER A 77 -26.18 -23.97 -5.83
N VAL A 78 -27.00 -24.36 -6.81
CA VAL A 78 -28.26 -23.67 -7.13
C VAL A 78 -29.21 -23.70 -5.94
N GLU A 79 -29.42 -24.87 -5.32
CA GLU A 79 -30.28 -25.01 -4.13
C GLU A 79 -29.86 -24.09 -2.97
N LYS A 80 -28.55 -23.91 -2.76
CA LYS A 80 -28.01 -23.05 -1.70
C LYS A 80 -28.25 -21.55 -1.95
N VAL A 81 -28.39 -21.14 -3.21
CA VAL A 81 -28.57 -19.74 -3.62
C VAL A 81 -30.05 -19.37 -3.72
N LYS A 82 -30.94 -20.35 -3.92
CA LYS A 82 -32.40 -20.13 -3.98
C LYS A 82 -32.98 -19.21 -2.90
N PRO A 83 -32.56 -19.29 -1.62
CA PRO A 83 -33.05 -18.36 -0.60
C PRO A 83 -32.73 -16.90 -0.91
N MET A 84 -31.56 -16.63 -1.50
CA MET A 84 -31.08 -15.30 -1.87
C MET A 84 -31.72 -14.77 -3.16
N LEU A 85 -32.16 -15.67 -4.05
CA LEU A 85 -32.88 -15.31 -5.29
C LEU A 85 -34.27 -14.70 -5.04
N LYS A 86 -34.79 -14.76 -3.80
CA LYS A 86 -36.04 -14.10 -3.43
C LYS A 86 -35.92 -12.57 -3.38
N GLU A 87 -34.69 -12.04 -3.40
CA GLU A 87 -34.41 -10.61 -3.44
C GLU A 87 -34.43 -10.10 -4.90
N ASN A 88 -35.20 -9.04 -5.19
CA ASN A 88 -35.44 -8.55 -6.58
C ASN A 88 -34.18 -8.12 -7.36
N TYR A 89 -33.05 -7.92 -6.68
CA TYR A 89 -31.79 -7.48 -7.26
C TYR A 89 -30.76 -8.62 -7.42
N VAL A 90 -31.18 -9.87 -7.21
CA VAL A 90 -30.32 -11.06 -7.30
C VAL A 90 -30.73 -11.92 -8.49
N SER A 91 -29.77 -12.29 -9.32
CA SER A 91 -29.99 -13.16 -10.48
C SER A 91 -28.89 -14.22 -10.60
N PHE A 92 -29.11 -15.25 -11.41
CA PHE A 92 -28.08 -16.26 -11.68
C PHE A 92 -28.07 -16.71 -13.14
N SER A 93 -26.93 -17.23 -13.58
CA SER A 93 -26.75 -17.89 -14.87
C SER A 93 -25.84 -19.11 -14.72
N THR A 94 -25.91 -20.01 -15.69
CA THR A 94 -25.07 -21.21 -15.74
C THR A 94 -24.02 -21.14 -16.83
N ILE A 95 -22.85 -21.74 -16.57
CA ILE A 95 -21.78 -21.94 -17.55
C ILE A 95 -21.33 -23.39 -17.54
N ARG A 96 -20.79 -23.86 -18.66
CA ARG A 96 -20.28 -25.22 -18.79
C ARG A 96 -19.11 -25.45 -17.82
N ARG A 97 -19.15 -26.57 -17.10
CA ARG A 97 -18.01 -26.98 -16.26
C ARG A 97 -16.77 -27.24 -17.11
N CYS A 98 -15.64 -26.63 -16.72
CA CYS A 98 -14.38 -26.77 -17.46
C CYS A 98 -13.69 -28.13 -17.26
N ARG A 99 -13.87 -28.76 -16.08
CA ARG A 99 -13.18 -30.00 -15.73
C ARG A 99 -13.97 -30.80 -14.70
N GLU A 100 -14.07 -32.11 -14.93
CA GLU A 100 -14.53 -33.09 -13.94
C GLU A 100 -13.36 -33.80 -13.24
N VAL A 101 -13.67 -34.44 -12.11
CA VAL A 101 -12.69 -35.17 -11.31
C VAL A 101 -12.16 -36.36 -12.12
N LYS A 102 -10.82 -36.48 -12.25
CA LYS A 102 -10.08 -37.49 -13.05
C LYS A 102 -10.01 -37.29 -14.58
N GLN A 103 -10.51 -36.19 -15.14
CA GLN A 103 -10.33 -35.91 -16.58
C GLN A 103 -8.87 -35.56 -16.94
N SER A 104 -8.42 -36.04 -18.11
CA SER A 104 -7.13 -35.70 -18.73
C SER A 104 -7.07 -34.21 -19.12
N ILE A 105 -5.88 -33.60 -19.03
CA ILE A 105 -5.63 -32.17 -19.29
C ILE A 105 -6.00 -31.77 -20.73
N ILE A 106 -5.82 -32.65 -21.71
CA ILE A 106 -6.09 -32.36 -23.13
C ILE A 106 -7.60 -32.18 -23.36
N ASN A 107 -8.42 -32.95 -22.65
CA ASN A 107 -9.89 -32.91 -22.78
C ASN A 107 -10.53 -31.71 -22.07
N VAL A 108 -9.73 -30.88 -21.39
CA VAL A 108 -10.19 -29.65 -20.70
C VAL A 108 -10.29 -28.47 -21.67
N ILE A 109 -9.53 -28.49 -22.78
CA ILE A 109 -9.40 -27.33 -23.67
C ILE A 109 -10.75 -26.91 -24.26
N LEU A 110 -11.48 -27.84 -24.89
CA LEU A 110 -12.75 -27.53 -25.55
C LEU A 110 -13.84 -27.08 -24.56
N PRO A 111 -14.07 -27.77 -23.42
CA PRO A 111 -14.98 -27.28 -22.38
C PRO A 111 -14.61 -25.89 -21.87
N THR A 112 -13.32 -25.60 -21.68
CA THR A 112 -12.84 -24.26 -21.27
C THR A 112 -13.14 -23.19 -22.33
N LEU A 113 -12.94 -23.47 -23.62
CA LEU A 113 -13.28 -22.52 -24.68
C LEU A 113 -14.78 -22.21 -24.72
N VAL A 114 -15.62 -23.24 -24.60
CA VAL A 114 -17.08 -23.09 -24.53
C VAL A 114 -17.48 -22.26 -23.30
N ALA A 115 -16.91 -22.57 -22.13
CA ALA A 115 -17.16 -21.83 -20.91
C ALA A 115 -16.72 -20.36 -21.02
N THR A 116 -15.61 -20.07 -21.70
CA THR A 116 -15.13 -18.70 -21.94
C THR A 116 -16.10 -17.94 -22.85
N GLY A 117 -16.58 -18.56 -23.93
CA GLY A 117 -17.58 -17.97 -24.81
C GLY A 117 -18.88 -17.63 -24.07
N GLN A 118 -19.38 -18.56 -23.24
CA GLN A 118 -20.55 -18.31 -22.38
C GLN A 118 -20.28 -17.20 -21.36
N SER A 119 -19.10 -17.20 -20.74
CA SER A 119 -18.69 -16.19 -19.76
C SER A 119 -18.62 -14.80 -20.38
N LEU A 120 -18.14 -14.66 -21.63
CA LEU A 120 -18.13 -13.39 -22.36
C LEU A 120 -19.54 -12.84 -22.53
N VAL A 121 -20.51 -13.68 -22.89
CA VAL A 121 -21.92 -13.28 -23.00
C VAL A 121 -22.46 -12.82 -21.64
N GLN A 122 -22.17 -13.54 -20.56
CA GLN A 122 -22.65 -13.17 -19.22
C GLN A 122 -22.06 -11.85 -18.76
N ILE A 123 -20.72 -11.69 -18.80
CA ILE A 123 -20.03 -10.45 -18.42
C ILE A 123 -20.49 -9.27 -19.29
N TRP A 124 -20.74 -9.51 -20.59
CA TRP A 124 -21.25 -8.48 -21.47
C TRP A 124 -22.62 -7.96 -21.04
N ARG A 125 -23.53 -8.87 -20.67
CA ARG A 125 -24.90 -8.59 -20.24
C ARG A 125 -24.98 -7.97 -18.85
N THR A 126 -24.28 -8.55 -17.88
CA THR A 126 -24.36 -8.14 -16.46
C THR A 126 -23.55 -6.89 -16.17
N LYS A 127 -22.52 -6.59 -16.98
CA LYS A 127 -21.64 -5.42 -16.84
C LYS A 127 -21.09 -5.22 -15.42
N PRO A 128 -20.51 -6.26 -14.79
CA PRO A 128 -20.15 -6.21 -13.38
C PRO A 128 -19.03 -5.20 -13.13
N GLU A 129 -19.13 -4.49 -12.02
CA GLU A 129 -18.08 -3.61 -11.50
C GLU A 129 -17.12 -4.37 -10.59
N LEU A 130 -17.63 -5.38 -9.90
CA LEU A 130 -16.88 -6.32 -9.06
C LEU A 130 -17.14 -7.76 -9.52
N LEU A 131 -16.08 -8.53 -9.73
CA LEU A 131 -16.12 -9.97 -9.96
C LEU A 131 -15.43 -10.67 -8.79
N LEU A 132 -16.21 -11.39 -7.99
CA LEU A 132 -15.73 -12.17 -6.86
C LEU A 132 -15.63 -13.65 -7.25
N CYS A 133 -14.44 -14.21 -7.11
CA CYS A 133 -14.16 -15.60 -7.49
C CYS A 133 -13.56 -16.36 -6.32
N ASN A 134 -13.99 -17.61 -6.10
CA ASN A 134 -13.36 -18.55 -5.19
C ASN A 134 -13.36 -19.93 -5.84
N GLY A 135 -12.21 -20.60 -5.80
CA GLY A 135 -12.14 -22.01 -6.20
C GLY A 135 -11.98 -22.26 -7.70
N PRO A 136 -12.43 -23.42 -8.20
CA PRO A 136 -11.73 -24.25 -9.19
C PRO A 136 -11.60 -23.62 -10.59
N GLY A 137 -11.01 -24.35 -11.54
CA GLY A 137 -10.69 -23.88 -12.90
C GLY A 137 -11.82 -23.18 -13.66
N THR A 138 -13.09 -23.37 -13.28
CA THR A 138 -14.26 -22.63 -13.79
C THR A 138 -14.17 -21.11 -13.60
N CYS A 139 -13.41 -20.62 -12.61
CA CYS A 139 -13.17 -19.18 -12.43
C CYS A 139 -12.31 -18.59 -13.55
N LEU A 140 -11.40 -19.37 -14.15
CA LEU A 140 -10.49 -18.86 -15.19
C LEU A 140 -11.26 -18.29 -16.40
N PRO A 141 -12.20 -19.02 -17.04
CA PRO A 141 -13.01 -18.48 -18.13
C PRO A 141 -13.70 -17.14 -17.81
N VAL A 142 -14.25 -17.01 -16.60
CA VAL A 142 -14.98 -15.81 -16.19
C VAL A 142 -14.03 -14.63 -16.00
N CYS A 143 -12.90 -14.85 -15.33
CA CYS A 143 -11.86 -13.83 -15.16
C CYS A 143 -11.26 -13.40 -16.51
N PHE A 144 -10.99 -14.34 -17.42
CA PHE A 144 -10.52 -14.03 -18.78
C PHE A 144 -11.55 -13.25 -19.58
N ALA A 145 -12.84 -13.60 -19.47
CA ALA A 145 -13.91 -12.85 -20.11
C ALA A 145 -14.01 -11.41 -19.59
N ALA A 146 -13.89 -11.22 -18.27
CA ALA A 146 -13.87 -9.90 -17.65
C ALA A 146 -12.66 -9.07 -18.10
N LEU A 147 -11.46 -9.67 -18.12
CA LEU A 147 -10.25 -9.01 -18.62
C LEU A 147 -10.38 -8.62 -20.10
N PHE A 148 -10.87 -9.53 -20.94
CA PHE A 148 -11.08 -9.29 -22.38
C PHE A 148 -12.03 -8.12 -22.63
N VAL A 149 -13.15 -8.08 -21.88
CA VAL A 149 -14.11 -6.98 -22.00
C VAL A 149 -13.52 -5.65 -21.49
N ASN A 150 -12.71 -5.67 -20.44
CA ASN A 150 -12.00 -4.48 -19.95
C ASN A 150 -11.01 -3.94 -21.00
N LEU A 151 -10.27 -4.85 -21.66
CA LEU A 151 -9.28 -4.52 -22.69
C LEU A 151 -9.90 -3.85 -23.90
N LEU A 152 -10.86 -4.54 -24.55
CA LEU A 152 -11.40 -4.11 -25.84
C LEU A 152 -12.41 -2.96 -25.73
N PHE A 153 -13.20 -2.94 -24.67
CA PHE A 153 -14.34 -2.01 -24.55
C PHE A 153 -14.17 -0.97 -23.46
N GLY A 154 -12.99 -0.90 -22.82
CA GLY A 154 -12.70 0.08 -21.78
C GLY A 154 -13.60 -0.03 -20.55
N ARG A 155 -14.24 -1.19 -20.34
CA ARG A 155 -14.95 -1.46 -19.08
C ARG A 155 -13.93 -1.63 -17.95
N THR A 156 -14.37 -1.47 -16.71
CA THR A 156 -13.51 -1.75 -15.56
C THR A 156 -14.27 -2.63 -14.55
N CYS A 157 -14.11 -3.93 -14.72
CA CYS A 157 -14.45 -4.91 -13.70
C CYS A 157 -13.22 -5.12 -12.80
N CYS A 158 -13.38 -4.89 -11.49
CA CYS A 158 -12.40 -5.27 -10.47
C CYS A 158 -12.54 -6.76 -10.17
N ILE A 159 -11.46 -7.51 -10.30
CA ILE A 159 -11.45 -8.97 -10.13
C ILE A 159 -10.78 -9.31 -8.80
N VAL A 160 -11.57 -9.83 -7.86
CA VAL A 160 -11.10 -10.30 -6.56
C VAL A 160 -11.15 -11.82 -6.52
N TYR A 161 -9.97 -12.45 -6.44
CA TYR A 161 -9.85 -13.89 -6.28
C TYR A 161 -9.56 -14.23 -4.82
N VAL A 162 -10.40 -15.08 -4.24
CA VAL A 162 -10.25 -15.61 -2.89
C VAL A 162 -9.77 -17.04 -3.01
N GLU A 163 -8.55 -17.30 -2.55
CA GLU A 163 -8.03 -18.68 -2.46
C GLU A 163 -8.89 -19.48 -1.47
N SER A 164 -8.89 -20.80 -1.62
CA SER A 164 -9.69 -21.67 -0.75
C SER A 164 -9.05 -21.89 0.61
N VAL A 165 -9.91 -22.03 1.63
CA VAL A 165 -9.50 -22.36 3.01
C VAL A 165 -8.76 -23.71 3.06
N CYS A 166 -8.97 -24.61 2.10
CA CYS A 166 -8.23 -25.88 2.04
C CYS A 166 -6.76 -25.72 1.59
N ARG A 167 -6.33 -24.55 1.11
CA ARG A 167 -4.95 -24.30 0.65
C ARG A 167 -4.13 -23.66 1.75
N VAL A 168 -3.39 -24.46 2.51
CA VAL A 168 -2.61 -23.95 3.65
C VAL A 168 -1.21 -23.50 3.23
N THR A 169 -0.48 -24.32 2.46
CA THR A 169 0.97 -24.10 2.20
C THR A 169 1.32 -23.73 0.77
N ARG A 170 0.42 -24.00 -0.19
CA ARG A 170 0.67 -23.75 -1.61
C ARG A 170 -0.58 -23.18 -2.28
N LEU A 171 -0.39 -22.09 -3.04
CA LEU A 171 -1.42 -21.53 -3.90
C LEU A 171 -1.88 -22.54 -4.95
N SER A 172 -3.18 -22.52 -5.24
CA SER A 172 -3.77 -23.28 -6.34
C SER A 172 -3.19 -22.83 -7.69
N LEU A 173 -3.26 -23.70 -8.70
CA LEU A 173 -2.84 -23.35 -10.06
C LEU A 173 -3.66 -22.17 -10.60
N THR A 174 -4.97 -22.14 -10.33
CA THR A 174 -5.87 -21.03 -10.67
C THR A 174 -5.36 -19.71 -10.08
N CYS A 175 -5.06 -19.68 -8.78
CA CYS A 175 -4.54 -18.49 -8.11
C CYS A 175 -3.21 -18.03 -8.71
N LYS A 176 -2.27 -18.96 -8.94
CA LYS A 176 -0.98 -18.63 -9.57
C LYS A 176 -1.15 -18.01 -10.96
N ILE A 177 -2.05 -18.56 -11.79
CA ILE A 177 -2.34 -18.01 -13.11
C ILE A 177 -2.91 -16.60 -12.97
N LEU A 178 -3.95 -16.42 -12.16
CA LEU A 178 -4.57 -15.11 -11.99
C LEU A 178 -3.63 -14.05 -11.41
N TYR A 179 -2.72 -14.46 -10.52
CA TYR A 179 -1.71 -13.60 -9.91
C TYR A 179 -0.58 -13.24 -10.87
N TYR A 180 0.13 -14.23 -11.44
CA TYR A 180 1.31 -13.98 -12.27
C TYR A 180 0.98 -13.33 -13.62
N PHE A 181 -0.22 -13.58 -14.15
CA PHE A 181 -0.72 -12.89 -15.34
C PHE A 181 -1.55 -11.64 -14.99
N HIS A 182 -1.42 -11.10 -13.77
CA HIS A 182 -2.05 -9.84 -13.36
C HIS A 182 -3.56 -9.73 -13.71
N ILE A 183 -4.26 -10.87 -13.79
CA ILE A 183 -5.67 -10.93 -14.21
C ILE A 183 -6.55 -10.50 -13.04
N ALA A 184 -6.25 -11.03 -11.84
CA ALA A 184 -6.89 -10.61 -10.62
C ALA A 184 -6.25 -9.31 -10.12
N ASP A 185 -7.10 -8.35 -9.75
CA ASP A 185 -6.69 -7.10 -9.10
C ASP A 185 -6.27 -7.36 -7.65
N HIS A 186 -7.04 -8.21 -6.95
CA HIS A 186 -6.74 -8.61 -5.59
C HIS A 186 -6.78 -10.12 -5.45
N VAL A 187 -5.78 -10.66 -4.75
CA VAL A 187 -5.72 -12.06 -4.36
C VAL A 187 -5.77 -12.13 -2.84
N LEU A 188 -6.82 -12.72 -2.31
CA LEU A 188 -7.02 -12.90 -0.86
C LEU A 188 -6.70 -14.35 -0.49
N VAL A 189 -5.94 -14.52 0.59
CA VAL A 189 -5.55 -15.81 1.15
C VAL A 189 -5.91 -15.83 2.64
N GLN A 190 -6.18 -17.02 3.18
CA GLN A 190 -6.64 -17.17 4.56
C GLN A 190 -5.52 -17.57 5.51
N TRP A 191 -4.42 -18.11 4.95
CA TRP A 191 -3.34 -18.71 5.72
C TRP A 191 -2.09 -17.82 5.70
N PRO A 192 -1.45 -17.60 6.86
CA PRO A 192 -0.24 -16.77 6.96
C PRO A 192 0.90 -17.23 6.05
N GLU A 193 1.04 -18.54 5.84
CA GLU A 193 2.06 -19.14 4.98
C GLU A 193 1.88 -18.72 3.52
N LEU A 194 0.64 -18.59 3.07
CA LEU A 194 0.33 -18.08 1.73
C LEU A 194 0.50 -16.57 1.64
N ALA A 195 0.22 -15.83 2.72
CA ALA A 195 0.40 -14.37 2.76
C ALA A 195 1.88 -13.96 2.73
N ALA A 196 2.83 -14.90 2.83
CA ALA A 196 4.24 -14.64 2.57
C ALA A 196 4.55 -14.58 1.06
N PHE A 197 3.66 -15.10 0.22
CA PHE A 197 3.84 -15.13 -1.22
C PHE A 197 3.68 -13.73 -1.83
N GLY A 198 4.66 -13.29 -2.62
CA GLY A 198 4.64 -11.97 -3.25
C GLY A 198 5.06 -10.81 -2.34
N ARG A 199 5.26 -11.07 -1.04
CA ARG A 199 5.68 -10.06 -0.05
C ARG A 199 7.00 -9.41 -0.46
N ASN A 200 7.15 -8.12 -0.16
CA ASN A 200 8.40 -7.40 -0.38
C ASN A 200 9.56 -8.11 0.33
N ALA A 201 10.74 -8.16 -0.31
CA ALA A 201 11.93 -8.83 0.20
C ALA A 201 12.29 -8.40 1.64
N TYR A 202 12.08 -7.12 1.96
CA TYR A 202 12.31 -6.55 3.29
C TYR A 202 11.43 -7.20 4.39
N PHE A 203 10.19 -7.57 4.07
CA PHE A 203 9.24 -8.17 5.02
C PHE A 203 9.14 -9.70 4.90
N LYS A 204 9.80 -10.31 3.91
CA LYS A 204 9.63 -11.74 3.54
C LYS A 204 9.80 -12.68 4.73
N ASN A 205 10.77 -12.39 5.59
CA ASN A 205 11.09 -13.23 6.75
C ASN A 205 10.68 -12.60 8.10
N LYS A 206 9.87 -11.54 8.07
CA LYS A 206 9.37 -10.88 9.29
C LYS A 206 7.95 -11.37 9.59
N SER A 207 7.69 -11.69 10.85
CA SER A 207 6.35 -11.92 11.38
C SER A 207 5.55 -10.62 11.42
N ILE A 208 4.22 -10.72 11.43
CA ILE A 208 3.34 -9.54 11.56
C ILE A 208 3.61 -8.78 12.86
N GLY A 209 3.99 -9.47 13.94
CA GLY A 209 4.39 -8.84 15.20
C GLY A 209 5.65 -7.99 15.06
N GLU A 210 6.68 -8.50 14.38
CA GLU A 210 7.91 -7.74 14.08
C GLU A 210 7.63 -6.54 13.18
N ILE A 211 6.74 -6.68 12.19
CA ILE A 211 6.36 -5.59 11.29
C ILE A 211 5.61 -4.49 12.05
N LYS A 212 4.65 -4.86 12.90
CA LYS A 212 3.91 -3.90 13.74
C LYS A 212 4.83 -3.07 14.63
N LYS A 213 5.95 -3.64 15.09
CA LYS A 213 6.96 -2.93 15.87
C LYS A 213 7.74 -1.88 15.08
N LEU A 214 7.78 -1.97 13.74
CA LEU A 214 8.33 -0.91 12.90
C LEU A 214 7.40 0.32 12.84
N LEU A 215 6.11 0.14 13.15
CA LEU A 215 5.07 1.17 13.08
C LEU A 215 5.04 1.99 14.38
N GLY A 216 6.02 2.87 14.53
CA GLY A 216 6.20 3.70 15.73
C GLY A 216 5.43 5.02 15.75
N TYR A 217 4.66 5.35 14.71
CA TYR A 217 3.95 6.63 14.66
C TYR A 217 2.75 6.59 15.60
N ARG A 218 2.69 7.52 16.56
CA ARG A 218 1.54 7.74 17.42
C ARG A 218 0.88 9.07 17.09
N MET A 219 -0.44 9.05 16.90
CA MET A 219 -1.23 10.27 16.76
C MET A 219 -1.41 10.90 18.15
N LEU A 220 -1.17 12.21 18.25
CA LEU A 220 -1.59 12.98 19.42
C LEU A 220 -3.05 13.39 19.23
N PRO A 221 -3.98 12.96 20.10
CA PRO A 221 -5.28 13.61 20.17
C PRO A 221 -5.05 15.04 20.64
N GLN A 222 -5.46 16.03 19.84
CA GLN A 222 -5.38 17.43 20.19
C GLN A 222 -6.77 18.01 20.41
N THR A 223 -6.86 18.88 21.39
CA THR A 223 -8.06 19.70 21.61
C THR A 223 -8.11 20.84 20.59
N MET A 224 -9.31 21.32 20.27
CA MET A 224 -9.47 22.49 19.38
C MET A 224 -8.72 23.73 19.88
N LYS A 225 -8.51 23.85 21.19
CA LYS A 225 -7.74 24.93 21.80
C LYS A 225 -6.25 24.86 21.44
N GLU A 226 -5.64 23.69 21.59
CA GLU A 226 -4.23 23.47 21.22
C GLU A 226 -3.99 23.66 19.72
N GLN A 227 -5.01 23.34 18.89
CA GLN A 227 -4.96 23.58 17.45
C GLN A 227 -4.89 25.06 17.10
N ASN A 228 -5.73 25.88 17.76
CA ASN A 228 -5.79 27.32 17.50
C ASN A 228 -4.58 28.10 18.04
N GLU A 229 -3.86 27.53 19.01
CA GLU A 229 -2.66 28.15 19.62
C GLU A 229 -1.36 27.83 18.87
N MET A 230 -1.37 26.90 17.90
CA MET A 230 -0.18 26.61 17.11
C MET A 230 0.11 27.75 16.11
N PRO A 231 1.38 28.15 15.95
CA PRO A 231 1.72 29.15 14.95
C PRO A 231 1.42 28.60 13.56
N MET A 232 1.03 29.48 12.64
CA MET A 232 0.82 29.15 11.23
C MET A 232 1.59 30.17 10.39
N PRO A 233 2.50 29.71 9.50
CA PRO A 233 3.20 30.62 8.59
C PRO A 233 2.22 31.44 7.74
N GLU A 234 2.46 32.75 7.64
CA GLU A 234 1.59 33.68 6.90
C GLU A 234 1.45 33.29 5.43
N ASP A 235 2.52 32.78 4.83
CA ASP A 235 2.53 32.29 3.44
C ASP A 235 1.49 31.19 3.20
N LEU A 236 1.03 30.48 4.24
CA LEU A 236 0.04 29.41 4.13
C LEU A 236 -1.41 29.88 4.36
N LEU A 237 -1.63 31.15 4.73
CA LEU A 237 -2.98 31.69 4.96
C LEU A 237 -3.79 31.83 3.65
N ASN A 238 -3.13 32.22 2.55
CA ASN A 238 -3.81 32.40 1.26
C ASN A 238 -3.54 31.22 0.31
N LEU A 239 -4.47 30.26 0.28
CA LEU A 239 -4.36 29.07 -0.55
C LEU A 239 -4.91 29.24 -1.98
N GLU A 240 -5.72 30.26 -2.25
CA GLU A 240 -6.42 30.38 -3.52
C GLU A 240 -5.55 30.98 -4.63
N ASN A 241 -4.68 31.92 -4.28
CA ASN A 241 -3.86 32.67 -5.26
C ASN A 241 -2.49 32.03 -5.53
N PHE A 242 -2.34 30.73 -5.30
CA PHE A 242 -1.09 30.02 -5.52
C PHE A 242 -1.18 29.14 -6.78
N ASN A 243 -0.17 29.24 -7.66
CA ASN A 243 -0.12 28.42 -8.87
C ASN A 243 0.49 27.05 -8.54
N TYR A 244 -0.37 26.07 -8.28
CA TYR A 244 0.04 24.72 -7.92
C TYR A 244 0.60 23.97 -9.14
N PRO A 245 1.86 23.51 -9.11
CA PRO A 245 2.40 22.69 -10.19
C PRO A 245 1.69 21.33 -10.24
N LEU A 246 1.47 20.81 -11.46
CA LEU A 246 0.91 19.46 -11.65
C LEU A 246 1.81 18.37 -11.08
N GLU A 247 3.12 18.57 -11.16
CA GLU A 247 4.14 17.66 -10.61
C GLU A 247 5.19 18.45 -9.86
N PHE A 248 5.61 17.93 -8.71
CA PHE A 248 6.63 18.54 -7.88
C PHE A 248 7.57 17.48 -7.30
N ASP A 249 8.87 17.78 -7.31
CA ASP A 249 9.91 16.93 -6.72
C ASP A 249 10.93 17.82 -6.01
N SER A 250 10.97 17.75 -4.68
CA SER A 250 11.86 18.55 -3.85
C SER A 250 13.34 18.38 -4.24
N ARG A 251 13.75 17.20 -4.70
CA ARG A 251 15.14 16.94 -5.10
C ARG A 251 15.54 17.74 -6.33
N LYS A 252 14.59 17.99 -7.24
CA LYS A 252 14.78 18.80 -8.45
C LYS A 252 14.64 20.29 -8.15
N HIS A 253 13.73 20.65 -7.24
CA HIS A 253 13.49 22.04 -6.88
C HIS A 253 14.66 22.65 -6.07
N TRP A 254 15.29 21.86 -5.20
CA TRP A 254 16.49 22.26 -4.44
C TRP A 254 17.71 21.39 -4.78
N PRO A 255 18.35 21.61 -5.95
CA PRO A 255 19.44 20.75 -6.42
C PRO A 255 20.67 20.75 -5.50
N LYS A 256 20.96 21.87 -4.80
CA LYS A 256 22.03 21.92 -3.80
C LYS A 256 21.80 20.99 -2.61
N CYS A 257 20.53 20.65 -2.34
CA CYS A 257 20.10 19.79 -1.25
C CYS A 257 19.68 18.39 -1.75
N GLU A 258 19.87 18.08 -3.03
CA GLU A 258 19.42 16.82 -3.65
C GLU A 258 19.94 15.59 -2.91
N LYS A 259 21.20 15.61 -2.48
CA LYS A 259 21.80 14.51 -1.70
C LYS A 259 21.24 14.36 -0.30
N VAL A 260 20.78 15.45 0.33
CA VAL A 260 20.18 15.43 1.68
C VAL A 260 18.75 14.92 1.58
N ILE A 261 17.95 15.54 0.70
CA ILE A 261 16.54 15.21 0.46
C ILE A 261 16.40 13.79 -0.10
N GLY A 262 17.34 13.36 -0.95
CA GLY A 262 17.36 12.03 -1.55
C GLY A 262 17.90 10.93 -0.63
N PHE A 263 18.40 11.26 0.56
CA PHE A 263 18.98 10.26 1.45
C PHE A 263 17.91 9.45 2.18
N ILE A 264 17.87 8.14 1.94
CA ILE A 264 16.91 7.24 2.59
C ILE A 264 17.51 6.68 3.88
N LYS A 265 16.96 7.10 5.03
CA LYS A 265 17.35 6.61 6.35
C LYS A 265 16.71 5.24 6.66
N ASP A 266 17.44 4.40 7.40
CA ASP A 266 16.95 3.10 7.88
C ASP A 266 16.76 3.13 9.41
N GLN A 267 15.52 2.89 9.86
CA GLN A 267 15.18 2.81 11.30
C GLN A 267 15.50 1.45 11.94
N ALA A 268 16.09 0.53 11.17
CA ALA A 268 16.39 -0.83 11.56
C ALA A 268 15.17 -1.55 12.17
N ASN A 269 15.38 -2.31 13.25
CA ASN A 269 14.37 -3.08 13.99
C ASN A 269 13.82 -2.33 15.22
N CYS A 270 13.63 -1.02 15.09
CA CYS A 270 13.14 -0.12 16.14
C CYS A 270 11.94 0.67 15.60
N GLY A 271 10.87 0.79 16.40
CA GLY A 271 9.69 1.62 16.08
C GLY A 271 9.97 3.12 16.23
N SER A 272 11.00 3.60 15.54
CA SER A 272 11.49 4.99 15.60
C SER A 272 11.17 5.80 14.35
N CYS A 273 10.27 5.32 13.49
CA CYS A 273 9.85 6.04 12.28
C CYS A 273 9.47 7.50 12.54
N TRP A 274 8.86 7.79 13.70
CA TRP A 274 8.49 9.13 14.15
C TRP A 274 9.71 10.05 14.36
N ALA A 275 10.83 9.52 14.84
CA ALA A 275 12.08 10.25 15.05
C ALA A 275 12.86 10.35 13.74
N VAL A 276 12.97 9.24 12.99
CA VAL A 276 13.70 9.15 11.72
C VAL A 276 13.11 10.08 10.66
N SER A 277 11.79 10.03 10.46
CA SER A 277 11.11 10.93 9.50
C SER A 277 11.25 12.40 9.89
N SER A 278 11.09 12.72 11.18
CA SER A 278 11.21 14.10 11.65
C SER A 278 12.62 14.64 11.51
N ALA A 279 13.65 13.88 11.90
CA ALA A 279 15.04 14.28 11.71
C ALA A 279 15.41 14.39 10.22
N SER A 280 14.84 13.56 9.34
CA SER A 280 14.99 13.68 7.89
C SER A 280 14.47 15.04 7.40
N VAL A 281 13.22 15.37 7.73
CA VAL A 281 12.61 16.65 7.36
C VAL A 281 13.37 17.84 7.94
N MET A 282 13.83 17.75 9.19
CA MET A 282 14.65 18.80 9.80
C MET A 282 15.96 18.98 9.03
N SER A 283 16.59 17.90 8.56
CA SER A 283 17.83 17.96 7.76
C SER A 283 17.57 18.66 6.43
N ASP A 284 16.51 18.24 5.73
CA ASP A 284 16.11 18.80 4.43
C ASP A 284 15.83 20.30 4.55
N ARG A 285 15.02 20.69 5.53
CA ARG A 285 14.64 22.09 5.77
C ARG A 285 15.81 22.95 6.24
N THR A 286 16.76 22.38 6.99
CA THR A 286 17.99 23.10 7.37
C THR A 286 18.85 23.36 6.12
N CYS A 287 18.97 22.38 5.22
CA CYS A 287 19.68 22.57 3.96
C CYS A 287 19.00 23.64 3.08
N ILE A 288 17.67 23.55 2.93
CA ILE A 288 16.88 24.49 2.12
C ILE A 288 16.98 25.91 2.69
N ALA A 289 16.77 26.08 3.99
CA ALA A 289 16.81 27.39 4.65
C ALA A 289 18.20 28.05 4.64
N THR A 290 19.26 27.25 4.48
CA THR A 290 20.64 27.73 4.38
C THR A 290 21.16 27.79 2.93
N ASP A 291 20.27 27.66 1.94
CA ASP A 291 20.63 27.63 0.52
C ASP A 291 21.78 26.66 0.19
N GLY A 292 21.76 25.48 0.83
CA GLY A 292 22.75 24.43 0.66
C GLY A 292 24.09 24.65 1.39
N GLN A 293 24.21 25.62 2.29
CA GLN A 293 25.42 25.76 3.12
C GLN A 293 25.51 24.64 4.17
N PHE A 294 24.37 24.18 4.69
CA PHE A 294 24.32 23.03 5.59
C PHE A 294 23.84 21.79 4.83
N THR A 295 24.71 20.80 4.63
CA THR A 295 24.39 19.57 3.88
C THR A 295 24.54 18.29 4.70
N LYS A 296 24.61 18.40 6.04
CA LYS A 296 24.70 17.25 6.95
C LYS A 296 23.31 16.76 7.37
N LEU A 297 23.24 15.53 7.85
CA LEU A 297 22.04 14.96 8.45
C LEU A 297 21.95 15.33 9.94
N LEU A 298 20.76 15.66 10.41
CA LEU A 298 20.42 15.82 11.81
C LEU A 298 20.07 14.46 12.46
N SER A 299 20.42 14.34 13.73
CA SER A 299 20.43 13.09 14.48
C SER A 299 19.06 12.61 14.93
N ASP A 300 18.54 11.59 14.27
CA ASP A 300 17.38 10.84 14.77
C ASP A 300 17.63 10.17 16.13
N THR A 301 18.89 9.87 16.49
CA THR A 301 19.28 9.38 17.82
C THR A 301 18.98 10.37 18.94
N GLU A 302 19.13 11.68 18.70
CA GLU A 302 18.80 12.71 19.70
C GLU A 302 17.29 12.68 20.02
N LEU A 303 16.44 12.64 19.00
CA LEU A 303 14.99 12.52 19.19
C LEU A 303 14.63 11.19 19.87
N LEU A 304 15.20 10.09 19.38
CA LEU A 304 14.93 8.73 19.85
C LEU A 304 15.25 8.53 21.33
N SER A 305 16.41 9.04 21.78
CA SER A 305 16.95 8.72 23.11
C SER A 305 16.81 9.85 24.13
N CYS A 306 16.85 11.12 23.70
CA CYS A 306 16.91 12.28 24.59
C CYS A 306 15.58 13.05 24.70
N CYS A 307 14.71 13.00 23.68
CA CYS A 307 13.39 13.64 23.78
C CYS A 307 12.38 12.81 24.56
N ARG A 308 12.42 12.90 25.90
CA ARG A 308 11.49 12.19 26.79
C ARG A 308 10.02 12.54 26.57
N ALA A 309 9.73 13.77 26.14
CA ALA A 309 8.36 14.19 25.86
C ALA A 309 7.83 13.63 24.53
N CYS A 310 8.71 13.25 23.60
CA CYS A 310 8.34 12.87 22.24
C CYS A 310 7.75 11.47 22.16
N GLY A 311 7.93 10.60 23.15
CA GLY A 311 7.36 9.26 23.15
C GLY A 311 8.17 8.26 23.94
N TYR A 312 8.14 7.01 23.49
CA TYR A 312 8.68 5.84 24.18
C TYR A 312 9.83 5.20 23.39
N GLY A 313 10.60 6.01 22.68
CA GLY A 313 11.76 5.54 21.93
C GLY A 313 11.38 4.56 20.80
N CYS A 314 11.89 3.33 20.87
CA CYS A 314 11.56 2.25 19.93
C CYS A 314 10.12 1.74 20.04
N ASP A 315 9.37 2.10 21.08
CA ASP A 315 7.95 1.74 21.24
C ASP A 315 7.00 2.81 20.66
N GLY A 316 7.54 3.72 19.85
CA GLY A 316 6.80 4.75 19.14
C GLY A 316 6.71 6.10 19.85
N GLY A 317 6.29 7.11 19.09
CA GLY A 317 6.30 8.50 19.52
C GLY A 317 5.55 9.42 18.57
N TYR A 318 5.61 10.72 18.89
CA TYR A 318 4.74 11.76 18.40
C TYR A 318 5.55 12.80 17.60
N PRO A 319 5.49 12.80 16.25
CA PRO A 319 6.29 13.71 15.43
C PRO A 319 6.13 15.18 15.76
N GLN A 320 4.93 15.67 16.05
CA GLN A 320 4.70 17.07 16.42
C GLN A 320 5.61 17.52 17.58
N LYS A 321 5.80 16.68 18.61
CA LYS A 321 6.66 17.00 19.76
C LYS A 321 8.13 17.03 19.39
N THR A 322 8.55 16.34 18.33
CA THR A 322 9.93 16.40 17.85
C THR A 322 10.26 17.76 17.25
N PHE A 323 9.34 18.38 16.51
CA PHE A 323 9.53 19.73 15.99
C PHE A 323 9.54 20.76 17.12
N LYS A 324 8.69 20.59 18.13
CA LYS A 324 8.79 21.38 19.37
C LYS A 324 10.16 21.21 20.03
N TYR A 325 10.67 19.99 20.14
CA TYR A 325 12.01 19.72 20.68
C TYR A 325 13.11 20.39 19.84
N TRP A 326 13.02 20.35 18.51
CA TRP A 326 13.98 21.00 17.62
C TRP A 326 14.06 22.51 17.82
N VAL A 327 12.92 23.17 18.04
CA VAL A 327 12.88 24.62 18.32
C VAL A 327 13.52 24.95 19.69
N TYR A 328 13.15 24.22 20.75
CA TYR A 328 13.57 24.60 22.11
C TYR A 328 14.90 24.00 22.57
N SER A 329 15.27 22.81 22.08
CA SER A 329 16.47 22.08 22.50
C SER A 329 17.53 21.97 21.42
N GLY A 330 17.14 22.14 20.15
CA GLY A 330 18.05 21.96 19.01
C GLY A 330 18.44 20.51 18.78
N MET A 331 19.00 20.25 17.61
CA MET A 331 19.35 18.93 17.10
C MET A 331 20.82 18.89 16.72
N PRO A 332 21.61 17.91 17.20
CA PRO A 332 22.96 17.69 16.70
C PRO A 332 22.95 16.99 15.34
N THR A 333 24.09 16.98 14.66
CA THR A 333 24.30 16.14 13.48
C THR A 333 24.28 14.65 13.83
N GLY A 334 23.78 13.82 12.92
CA GLY A 334 23.76 12.38 13.08
C GLY A 334 23.52 11.66 11.76
N GLY A 335 24.51 10.87 11.35
CA GLY A 335 24.49 10.06 10.15
C GLY A 335 23.93 8.65 10.40
N PRO A 336 23.95 7.79 9.36
CA PRO A 336 23.52 6.40 9.48
C PRO A 336 24.42 5.62 10.45
N TYR A 337 23.99 4.39 10.77
CA TYR A 337 24.80 3.49 11.58
C TYR A 337 26.22 3.33 10.98
N GLY A 338 27.22 3.45 11.84
CA GLY A 338 28.64 3.36 11.46
C GLY A 338 29.27 4.65 10.93
N SER A 339 28.53 5.75 10.80
CA SER A 339 29.13 7.04 10.43
C SER A 339 29.93 7.64 11.59
N ASN A 340 31.11 8.19 11.28
CA ASN A 340 32.05 8.75 12.27
C ASN A 340 32.27 10.27 12.12
N ASP A 341 31.59 10.89 11.17
CA ASP A 341 31.72 12.29 10.74
C ASP A 341 30.56 13.18 11.24
N THR A 342 29.75 12.65 12.17
CA THR A 342 28.62 13.33 12.79
C THR A 342 28.62 13.13 14.31
N CYS A 343 27.97 14.02 15.05
CA CYS A 343 27.99 13.99 16.51
C CYS A 343 27.32 12.75 17.10
N LYS A 344 26.11 12.42 16.64
CA LYS A 344 25.29 11.31 17.15
C LYS A 344 24.74 10.44 16.02
N PRO A 345 25.55 9.51 15.48
CA PRO A 345 25.10 8.56 14.45
C PRO A 345 23.98 7.64 14.98
N TYR A 346 23.25 7.00 14.06
CA TYR A 346 22.22 6.05 14.43
C TYR A 346 22.83 4.82 15.13
N PRO A 347 22.36 4.42 16.33
CA PRO A 347 23.07 3.44 17.14
C PRO A 347 22.66 1.99 16.84
N ILE A 348 21.62 1.77 16.03
CA ILE A 348 21.05 0.44 15.78
C ILE A 348 21.45 0.00 14.37
N PRO A 349 22.10 -1.18 14.21
CA PRO A 349 22.50 -1.66 12.90
C PRO A 349 21.29 -2.10 12.06
N PRO A 350 21.29 -1.86 10.74
CA PRO A 350 20.34 -2.46 9.82
C PRO A 350 20.28 -3.98 9.99
N CYS A 351 19.08 -4.56 10.05
CA CYS A 351 18.95 -5.99 10.27
C CYS A 351 17.71 -6.64 9.63
N ASN A 352 17.94 -7.79 9.00
CA ASN A 352 16.89 -8.62 8.42
C ASN A 352 16.24 -9.56 9.46
N HIS A 353 17.04 -10.09 10.40
CA HIS A 353 16.64 -11.08 11.42
C HIS A 353 17.19 -10.73 12.81
N CYS A 354 16.59 -9.75 13.48
CA CYS A 354 17.02 -9.35 14.82
C CYS A 354 15.82 -9.27 15.76
N SER A 355 16.06 -9.67 17.01
CA SER A 355 15.17 -9.35 18.12
C SER A 355 14.99 -7.84 18.22
N GLU A 356 13.86 -7.39 18.73
CA GLU A 356 13.54 -5.97 18.92
C GLU A 356 14.69 -5.18 19.56
N ALA A 357 15.02 -4.04 18.94
CA ALA A 357 16.02 -3.14 19.50
C ALA A 357 15.45 -2.40 20.71
N LYS A 358 16.25 -2.31 21.77
CA LYS A 358 15.94 -1.49 22.94
C LYS A 358 16.26 -0.04 22.65
N THR A 359 15.46 0.87 23.20
CA THR A 359 15.73 2.31 23.15
C THR A 359 17.12 2.60 23.75
N PRO A 360 18.04 3.21 22.98
CA PRO A 360 19.35 3.61 23.47
C PRO A 360 19.23 4.62 24.61
N LYS A 361 20.21 4.62 25.53
CA LYS A 361 20.28 5.66 26.56
C LYS A 361 20.69 6.99 25.92
N CYS A 362 20.07 8.09 26.37
CA CYS A 362 20.49 9.43 25.97
C CYS A 362 21.95 9.68 26.36
N SER A 363 22.81 9.89 25.37
CA SER A 363 24.18 10.39 25.58
C SER A 363 24.18 11.91 25.70
N LYS A 364 25.00 12.46 26.59
CA LYS A 364 25.21 13.92 26.73
C LYS A 364 26.46 14.43 26.00
N SER A 365 27.09 13.59 25.18
CA SER A 365 28.26 13.94 24.37
C SER A 365 28.13 13.40 22.94
N CYS A 366 28.91 13.96 22.02
CA CYS A 366 29.14 13.37 20.71
C CYS A 366 30.02 12.11 20.82
N ILE A 367 30.12 11.35 19.73
CA ILE A 367 31.15 10.30 19.60
C ILE A 367 32.55 10.91 19.72
N SER A 368 33.50 10.14 20.26
CA SER A 368 34.85 10.63 20.57
C SER A 368 35.67 11.08 19.36
N THR A 369 35.34 10.58 18.17
CA THR A 369 36.01 10.95 16.91
C THR A 369 35.50 12.27 16.33
N TYR A 370 34.39 12.81 16.84
CA TYR A 370 33.80 14.03 16.32
C TYR A 370 34.44 15.27 16.97
N PRO A 371 34.85 16.30 16.20
CA PRO A 371 35.68 17.39 16.71
C PRO A 371 34.91 18.43 17.55
N LEU A 372 33.59 18.56 17.35
CA LEU A 372 32.78 19.57 18.05
C LEU A 372 32.11 18.96 19.29
N SER A 373 31.92 19.78 20.32
CA SER A 373 31.09 19.40 21.45
C SER A 373 29.60 19.32 21.07
N LEU A 374 28.82 18.58 21.86
CA LEU A 374 27.37 18.49 21.65
C LEU A 374 26.68 19.85 21.67
N LYS A 375 27.19 20.82 22.42
CA LYS A 375 26.60 22.17 22.51
C LYS A 375 26.87 22.99 21.25
N GLU A 376 28.07 22.86 20.67
CA GLU A 376 28.48 23.58 19.46
C GLU A 376 27.79 23.03 18.20
N ASP A 377 27.48 21.74 18.18
CA ASP A 377 26.85 21.08 17.04
C ASP A 377 25.31 21.20 17.02
N ARG A 378 24.69 22.03 17.87
CA ARG A 378 23.22 22.15 17.93
C ARG A 378 22.68 23.08 16.84
N HIS A 379 21.72 22.57 16.08
CA HIS A 379 20.96 23.30 15.08
C HIS A 379 19.50 23.44 15.51
N TYR A 380 18.95 24.65 15.44
CA TYR A 380 17.64 24.99 15.98
C TYR A 380 16.64 25.31 14.87
N GLY A 381 15.41 24.85 15.04
CA GLY A 381 14.29 25.30 14.24
C GLY A 381 13.81 26.67 14.70
N SER A 382 13.29 27.49 13.78
CA SER A 382 12.71 28.80 14.12
C SER A 382 11.28 28.67 14.68
N THR A 383 10.49 27.74 14.14
CA THR A 383 9.10 27.52 14.53
C THR A 383 8.69 26.07 14.29
N TYR A 384 7.54 25.67 14.83
CA TYR A 384 6.91 24.38 14.58
C TYR A 384 5.40 24.56 14.43
N TYR A 385 4.80 23.86 13.48
CA TYR A 385 3.38 23.96 13.16
C TYR A 385 2.86 22.62 12.67
N GLN A 386 1.55 22.51 12.53
CA GLN A 386 0.90 21.30 12.04
C GLN A 386 -0.20 21.65 11.05
N PHE A 387 -0.25 20.89 9.96
CA PHE A 387 -1.31 21.01 8.97
C PHE A 387 -2.55 20.25 9.42
N TRP A 388 -3.69 20.94 9.34
CA TRP A 388 -5.02 20.34 9.46
C TRP A 388 -5.79 20.38 8.14
N LEU A 389 -5.25 21.08 7.13
CA LEU A 389 -6.01 21.65 6.03
C LEU A 389 -5.60 21.08 4.67
N GLY A 390 -6.02 19.86 4.38
CA GLY A 390 -6.20 19.38 3.00
C GLY A 390 -4.97 19.38 2.08
N GLU A 391 -5.19 18.90 0.87
CA GLU A 391 -4.15 18.70 -0.15
C GLU A 391 -3.38 20.00 -0.50
N ARG A 392 -4.10 21.11 -0.70
CA ARG A 392 -3.52 22.39 -1.14
C ARG A 392 -2.50 22.96 -0.14
N SER A 393 -2.79 22.93 1.16
CA SER A 393 -1.84 23.48 2.15
C SER A 393 -0.56 22.66 2.20
N MET A 394 -0.66 21.33 2.13
CA MET A 394 0.52 20.46 2.08
C MET A 394 1.33 20.72 0.80
N MET A 395 0.68 20.85 -0.35
CA MET A 395 1.36 21.18 -1.61
C MET A 395 2.09 22.52 -1.55
N LYS A 396 1.43 23.57 -1.04
CA LYS A 396 2.01 24.91 -0.93
C LYS A 396 3.20 24.91 0.03
N ASP A 397 3.05 24.25 1.18
CA ASP A 397 4.13 24.15 2.17
C ASP A 397 5.33 23.37 1.65
N ILE A 398 5.10 22.23 1.00
CA ILE A 398 6.15 21.45 0.37
C ILE A 398 6.86 22.25 -0.72
N PHE A 399 6.15 23.10 -1.46
CA PHE A 399 6.73 23.95 -2.48
C PHE A 399 7.62 25.05 -1.89
N ILE A 400 7.18 25.71 -0.81
CA ILE A 400 7.87 26.88 -0.25
C ILE A 400 9.02 26.45 0.67
N TYR A 401 8.77 25.48 1.56
CA TYR A 401 9.68 25.12 2.66
C TYR A 401 10.28 23.72 2.53
N GLY A 402 9.80 22.89 1.60
CA GLY A 402 10.32 21.55 1.38
C GLY A 402 9.59 20.45 2.14
N PRO A 403 10.16 19.23 2.19
CA PRO A 403 9.49 18.02 2.70
C PRO A 403 8.80 18.19 4.08
N ILE A 404 7.74 17.41 4.30
CA ILE A 404 6.93 17.38 5.54
C ILE A 404 6.85 15.96 6.11
N VAL A 405 6.47 15.85 7.39
CA VAL A 405 6.13 14.55 8.00
C VAL A 405 4.63 14.32 7.91
N ALA A 406 4.24 13.15 7.42
CA ALA A 406 2.86 12.67 7.42
C ALA A 406 2.78 11.26 8.02
N GLY A 407 1.61 10.92 8.59
CA GLY A 407 1.29 9.57 9.06
C GLY A 407 0.22 8.94 8.19
N MET A 408 0.31 7.63 7.98
CA MET A 408 -0.74 6.83 7.33
C MET A 408 -0.94 5.51 8.07
N SER A 409 -2.15 4.97 8.02
CA SER A 409 -2.44 3.62 8.47
C SER A 409 -1.81 2.61 7.51
N VAL A 410 -1.05 1.67 8.05
CA VAL A 410 -0.41 0.61 7.28
C VAL A 410 -1.27 -0.64 7.35
N TYR A 411 -1.74 -1.09 6.18
CA TYR A 411 -2.51 -2.33 6.00
C TYR A 411 -1.60 -3.44 5.44
N GLU A 412 -2.08 -4.69 5.45
CA GLU A 412 -1.26 -5.86 5.09
C GLU A 412 -0.83 -5.89 3.61
N ASP A 413 -1.61 -5.25 2.74
CA ASP A 413 -1.31 -5.08 1.33
C ASP A 413 -0.06 -4.21 1.09
N PHE A 414 0.18 -3.21 1.95
CA PHE A 414 1.40 -2.38 1.91
C PHE A 414 2.68 -3.21 1.99
N LEU A 415 2.64 -4.36 2.68
CA LEU A 415 3.79 -5.27 2.82
C LEU A 415 4.19 -5.93 1.49
N HIS A 416 3.35 -5.82 0.47
CA HIS A 416 3.55 -6.38 -0.86
C HIS A 416 3.91 -5.31 -1.89
N TYR A 417 3.93 -4.02 -1.50
CA TYR A 417 4.26 -2.92 -2.37
C TYR A 417 5.71 -2.99 -2.89
N LYS A 418 5.89 -2.65 -4.18
CA LYS A 418 7.19 -2.63 -4.87
C LYS A 418 7.34 -1.39 -5.76
N GLU A 419 6.31 -1.04 -6.51
CA GLU A 419 6.29 0.08 -7.44
C GLU A 419 4.85 0.58 -7.68
N GLY A 420 4.72 1.78 -8.26
CA GLY A 420 3.44 2.37 -8.64
C GLY A 420 2.88 3.34 -7.60
N LYS A 421 1.54 3.39 -7.47
CA LYS A 421 0.83 4.21 -6.48
C LYS A 421 0.10 3.30 -5.52
N ILE A 422 0.20 3.59 -4.22
CA ILE A 422 -0.48 2.84 -3.17
C ILE A 422 -1.85 3.45 -2.94
N ASN A 423 -2.89 2.62 -2.96
CA ASN A 423 -4.24 3.00 -2.56
C ASN A 423 -4.61 2.17 -1.32
N CYS A 424 -4.43 2.74 -0.13
CA CYS A 424 -4.94 2.16 1.11
C CYS A 424 -6.44 2.51 1.21
N ASN A 425 -7.34 1.61 0.84
CA ASN A 425 -8.79 1.77 0.98
C ASN A 425 -9.36 0.82 2.02
#